data_AF-A0A833G5G7-F1
#
_entry.id   AF-A0A833G5G7-F1
#
_cell.length_a   1.000
_cell.length_b   1.000
_cell.length_c   1.000
_cell.angle_alpha   90.00
_cell.angle_beta   90.00
_cell.angle_gamma   90.00
#
_symmetry.space_group_name_H-M   'P 1'
#
loop_
_entity.id
_entity.type
_entity.pdbx_description
1 polymer ?
#
loop_
_entity_poly.entity_id
_entity_poly.type
_entity_poly.pdbx_seq_one_letter_code
_entity_poly.pdbx_strand_id
1 'polypeptide(L)'
;IYTFLALVGLAAVVVSLKALLKRGLAIPALIHTMTLTSMIFATILMASFFSLVFVGLGGEHRVAEIIDALPGGPMGALFFAMALIFILGFFLDFVEISVILLPLMVPPLIMMGHDPIWLAVLIAVNLQTSFLTPPFGFSLFYLRSAAPPEVTTGMIYRGVAPFIGLQIVAMVLIWMFPTIATWLPRAIF
;
A
#
# COMPACT_ATOMS: atom_id res chain seq x y z
N ILE A 1 25.76 -14.54 -24.50
CA ILE A 1 25.80 -13.77 -23.21
C ILE A 1 24.57 -14.08 -22.36
N TYR A 2 23.34 -13.84 -22.84
CA TYR A 2 22.11 -14.13 -22.08
C TYR A 2 21.95 -15.60 -21.64
N THR A 3 22.25 -16.56 -22.53
CA THR A 3 22.19 -18.00 -22.21
C THR A 3 23.20 -18.41 -21.13
N PHE A 4 24.37 -17.79 -21.13
CA PHE A 4 25.41 -18.02 -20.13
C PHE A 4 25.00 -17.44 -18.76
N LEU A 5 24.48 -16.21 -18.72
CA LEU A 5 23.93 -15.60 -17.50
C LEU A 5 22.76 -16.40 -16.93
N ALA A 6 21.87 -16.93 -17.78
CA ALA A 6 20.77 -17.79 -17.36
C ALA A 6 21.26 -19.10 -16.73
N LEU A 7 22.28 -19.74 -17.29
CA LEU A 7 22.87 -20.97 -16.74
C LEU A 7 23.58 -20.72 -15.40
N VAL A 8 24.29 -19.59 -15.27
CA VAL A 8 24.92 -19.20 -14.00
C VAL A 8 23.86 -18.91 -12.94
N GLY A 9 22.77 -18.22 -13.29
CA GLY A 9 21.64 -17.98 -12.40
C GLY A 9 20.99 -19.28 -11.93
N LEU A 10 20.73 -20.22 -12.85
CA LEU A 10 20.16 -21.52 -12.52
C LEU A 10 21.07 -22.33 -11.59
N ALA A 11 22.38 -22.35 -11.86
CA ALA A 11 23.35 -23.03 -11.01
C ALA A 11 23.42 -22.41 -9.61
N ALA A 12 23.39 -21.07 -9.52
CA ALA A 12 23.34 -20.36 -8.25
C ALA A 12 22.08 -20.73 -7.45
N VAL A 13 20.91 -20.80 -8.08
CA VAL A 13 19.66 -21.21 -7.42
C VAL A 13 19.76 -22.64 -6.88
N VAL A 14 20.28 -23.59 -7.67
CA VAL A 14 20.42 -24.99 -7.26
C VAL A 14 21.41 -25.15 -6.09
N VAL A 15 22.55 -24.45 -6.12
CA VAL A 15 23.52 -24.45 -5.02
C VAL A 15 22.91 -23.83 -3.76
N SER A 16 22.18 -22.72 -3.91
CA SER A 16 21.47 -22.06 -2.80
C SER A 16 20.46 -23.01 -2.16
N LEU A 17 19.65 -23.70 -2.96
CA LEU A 17 18.65 -24.66 -2.48
C LEU A 17 19.30 -25.82 -1.71
N LYS A 18 20.38 -26.40 -2.26
CA LYS A 18 21.13 -27.48 -1.62
C LYS A 18 21.75 -27.02 -0.31
N ALA A 19 22.30 -25.80 -0.26
CA ALA A 19 22.86 -25.22 0.97
C ALA A 19 21.78 -25.00 2.04
N LEU A 20 20.60 -24.53 1.63
CA LEU A 20 19.46 -24.26 2.52
C LEU A 20 18.90 -25.55 3.13
N LEU A 21 18.81 -26.63 2.35
CA LEU A 21 18.48 -27.98 2.82
C LEU A 21 19.57 -28.56 3.74
N LYS A 22 20.84 -28.48 3.32
CA LYS A 22 21.98 -29.03 4.07
C LYS A 22 22.20 -28.35 5.42
N ARG A 23 21.87 -27.06 5.52
CA ARG A 23 21.93 -26.27 6.77
C ARG A 23 20.67 -26.39 7.62
N GLY A 24 19.66 -27.15 7.19
CA GLY A 24 18.40 -27.32 7.92
C GLY A 24 17.55 -26.04 8.01
N LEU A 25 17.80 -25.05 7.14
CA LEU A 25 17.12 -23.75 7.18
C LEU A 25 15.78 -23.74 6.42
N ALA A 26 15.49 -24.81 5.66
CA ALA A 26 14.26 -24.91 4.86
C ALA A 26 12.99 -24.92 5.71
N ILE A 27 12.96 -25.76 6.75
CA ILE A 27 11.79 -25.87 7.63
C ILE A 27 11.58 -24.58 8.44
N PRO A 28 12.60 -23.98 9.09
CA PRO A 28 12.45 -22.70 9.77
C PRO A 28 11.95 -21.58 8.83
N ALA A 29 12.50 -21.47 7.62
CA ALA A 29 12.06 -20.48 6.65
C ALA A 29 10.61 -20.68 6.23
N LEU A 30 10.20 -21.92 5.93
CA LEU A 30 8.82 -22.25 5.59
C LEU A 30 7.84 -21.94 6.72
N ILE A 31 8.19 -22.30 7.96
CA ILE A 31 7.36 -21.96 9.14
C ILE A 31 7.25 -20.45 9.28
N HIS A 32 8.34 -19.70 9.14
CA HIS A 32 8.31 -18.24 9.24
C HIS A 32 7.43 -17.59 8.18
N THR A 33 7.56 -18.04 6.92
CA THR A 33 6.71 -17.59 5.81
C THR A 33 5.25 -17.95 6.04
N MET A 34 4.96 -19.17 6.49
CA MET A 34 3.60 -19.63 6.79
C MET A 34 2.98 -18.82 7.92
N THR A 35 3.72 -18.56 9.00
CA THR A 35 3.22 -17.76 10.14
C THR A 35 2.86 -16.34 9.70
N LEU A 36 3.76 -15.65 8.98
CA LEU A 36 3.48 -14.29 8.48
C LEU A 36 2.28 -14.28 7.53
N THR A 37 2.21 -15.25 6.63
CA THR A 37 1.10 -15.38 5.67
C THR A 37 -0.23 -15.64 6.40
N SER A 38 -0.23 -16.56 7.37
CA SER A 38 -1.40 -16.88 8.20
C SER A 38 -1.87 -15.68 9.03
N MET A 39 -0.96 -14.87 9.56
CA MET A 39 -1.31 -13.62 10.25
C MET A 39 -2.06 -12.67 9.32
N ILE A 40 -1.54 -12.45 8.10
CA ILE A 40 -2.18 -11.60 7.09
C ILE A 40 -3.55 -12.15 6.68
N PHE A 41 -3.66 -13.46 6.42
CA PHE A 41 -4.96 -14.05 6.07
C PHE A 41 -5.97 -13.96 7.23
N ALA A 42 -5.53 -14.14 8.47
CA ALA A 42 -6.39 -13.99 9.63
C ALA A 42 -6.90 -12.55 9.80
N THR A 43 -6.05 -11.54 9.57
CA THR A 43 -6.50 -10.13 9.61
C THR A 43 -7.46 -9.81 8.47
N ILE A 44 -7.20 -10.28 7.25
CA ILE A 44 -8.13 -10.14 6.11
C ILE A 44 -9.49 -10.78 6.41
N LEU A 45 -9.50 -11.99 6.97
CA LEU A 45 -10.74 -12.69 7.31
C LEU A 45 -11.56 -11.90 8.33
N MET A 46 -10.95 -11.45 9.44
CA MET A 46 -11.65 -10.65 10.44
C MET A 46 -12.11 -9.29 9.90
N ALA A 47 -11.27 -8.61 9.12
CA ALA A 47 -11.61 -7.38 8.44
C ALA A 47 -12.82 -7.55 7.52
N SER A 48 -12.89 -8.68 6.80
CA SER A 48 -14.00 -9.00 5.90
C SER A 48 -15.31 -9.24 6.68
N PHE A 49 -15.25 -9.96 7.81
CA PHE A 49 -16.41 -10.12 8.69
C PHE A 49 -16.89 -8.78 9.24
N PHE A 50 -15.97 -7.94 9.73
CA PHE A 50 -16.29 -6.60 10.20
C PHE A 50 -16.93 -5.76 9.10
N SER A 51 -16.32 -5.70 7.91
CA SER A 51 -16.81 -4.94 6.76
C SER A 51 -18.21 -5.40 6.36
N LEU A 52 -18.46 -6.70 6.30
CA LEU A 52 -19.76 -7.27 5.95
C LEU A 52 -20.84 -6.95 6.99
N VAL A 53 -20.54 -7.05 8.29
CA VAL A 53 -21.49 -6.68 9.35
C VAL A 53 -21.72 -5.16 9.35
N PHE A 54 -20.68 -4.36 9.18
CA PHE A 54 -20.77 -2.90 9.14
C PHE A 54 -21.66 -2.42 7.99
N VAL A 55 -21.43 -2.96 6.78
CA VAL A 55 -22.27 -2.72 5.61
C VAL A 55 -23.69 -3.24 5.84
N GLY A 56 -23.84 -4.45 6.39
CA GLY A 56 -25.15 -5.04 6.71
C GLY A 56 -25.97 -4.25 7.73
N LEU A 57 -25.33 -3.48 8.60
CA LEU A 57 -25.97 -2.55 9.53
C LEU A 57 -26.24 -1.16 8.93
N GLY A 58 -25.95 -0.96 7.64
CA GLY A 58 -26.11 0.32 6.94
C GLY A 58 -25.00 1.33 7.24
N GLY A 59 -23.85 0.88 7.73
CA GLY A 59 -22.72 1.75 8.05
C GLY A 59 -22.18 2.52 6.83
N GLU A 60 -22.28 1.95 5.63
CA GLU A 60 -21.92 2.62 4.38
C GLU A 60 -22.73 3.91 4.13
N HIS A 61 -24.03 3.90 4.46
CA HIS A 61 -24.91 5.06 4.31
C HIS A 61 -24.51 6.16 5.30
N ARG A 62 -24.16 5.78 6.54
CA ARG A 62 -23.68 6.71 7.56
C ARG A 62 -22.37 7.36 7.18
N VAL A 63 -21.45 6.60 6.60
CA VAL A 63 -20.18 7.16 6.11
C VAL A 63 -20.43 8.10 4.94
N ALA A 64 -21.32 7.74 4.00
CA ALA A 64 -21.70 8.63 2.91
C ALA A 64 -22.29 9.96 3.42
N GLU A 65 -23.20 9.92 4.40
CA GLU A 65 -23.77 11.12 5.04
C GLU A 65 -22.69 11.99 5.69
N ILE A 66 -21.72 11.39 6.39
CA ILE A 66 -20.60 12.12 7.01
C ILE A 66 -19.73 12.78 5.95
N ILE A 67 -19.45 12.07 4.85
CA ILE A 67 -18.63 12.58 3.75
C ILE A 67 -19.35 13.74 3.04
N ASP A 68 -20.65 13.63 2.82
CA ASP A 68 -21.45 14.66 2.17
C ASP A 68 -21.63 15.92 3.05
N ALA A 69 -21.65 15.73 4.37
CA ALA A 69 -21.71 16.82 5.34
C ALA A 69 -20.38 17.59 5.50
N LEU A 70 -19.27 17.10 4.93
CA LEU A 70 -17.98 17.80 5.02
C LEU A 70 -18.00 19.12 4.24
N PRO A 71 -17.47 20.21 4.82
CA PRO A 71 -17.33 21.47 4.11
C PRO A 71 -16.30 21.34 2.97
N GLY A 72 -16.56 22.00 1.84
CA GLY A 72 -15.68 22.00 0.67
C GLY A 72 -16.13 21.11 -0.49
N GLY A 73 -17.32 20.51 -0.40
CA GLY A 73 -17.93 19.74 -1.49
C GLY A 73 -17.09 18.51 -1.90
N PRO A 74 -17.21 18.06 -3.17
CA PRO A 74 -16.51 16.86 -3.64
C PRO A 74 -14.99 16.89 -3.43
N MET A 75 -14.36 18.05 -3.62
CA MET A 75 -12.91 18.19 -3.46
C MET A 75 -12.47 18.23 -1.99
N GLY A 76 -13.28 18.85 -1.11
CA GLY A 76 -13.04 18.84 0.33
C GLY A 76 -13.15 17.42 0.92
N ALA A 77 -14.19 16.69 0.51
CA ALA A 77 -14.38 15.27 0.84
C ALA A 77 -13.18 14.41 0.39
N LEU A 78 -12.71 14.60 -0.85
CA LEU A 78 -11.55 13.88 -1.36
C LEU A 78 -10.28 14.20 -0.57
N PHE A 79 -10.03 15.48 -0.27
CA PHE A 79 -8.86 15.88 0.52
C PHE A 79 -8.87 15.26 1.91
N PHE A 80 -10.04 15.28 2.57
CA PHE A 80 -10.23 14.61 3.86
C PHE A 80 -9.95 13.11 3.76
N ALA A 81 -10.49 12.43 2.74
CA ALA A 81 -10.26 11.02 2.52
C ALA A 81 -8.77 10.71 2.31
N MET A 82 -8.07 11.51 1.51
CA MET A 82 -6.62 11.36 1.29
C MET A 82 -5.83 11.54 2.59
N ALA A 83 -6.15 12.57 3.38
CA ALA A 83 -5.49 12.80 4.67
C ALA A 83 -5.76 11.66 5.66
N LEU A 84 -7.00 11.19 5.75
CA LEU A 84 -7.38 10.08 6.61
C LEU A 84 -6.65 8.79 6.22
N ILE A 85 -6.65 8.43 4.93
CA ILE A 85 -5.93 7.27 4.40
C ILE A 85 -4.43 7.39 4.66
N PHE A 86 -3.86 8.58 4.47
CA PHE A 86 -2.44 8.82 4.69
C PHE A 86 -2.04 8.60 6.15
N ILE A 87 -2.83 9.10 7.11
CA ILE A 87 -2.59 8.94 8.55
C ILE A 87 -2.81 7.48 8.97
N LEU A 88 -3.89 6.84 8.52
CA LEU A 88 -4.17 5.44 8.82
C LEU A 88 -3.10 4.50 8.25
N GLY A 89 -2.51 4.84 7.09
CA GLY A 89 -1.41 4.08 6.48
C GLY A 89 -0.14 4.02 7.31
N PHE A 90 0.01 4.85 8.35
CA PHE A 90 1.09 4.70 9.32
C PHE A 90 0.88 3.53 10.29
N PHE A 91 -0.35 3.10 10.51
CA PHE A 91 -0.70 2.07 11.49
C PHE A 91 -1.17 0.77 10.85
N LEU A 92 -1.94 0.88 9.76
CA LEU A 92 -2.57 -0.24 9.08
C LEU A 92 -1.82 -0.60 7.80
N ASP A 93 -1.86 -1.89 7.44
CA ASP A 93 -1.30 -2.35 6.16
C ASP A 93 -2.21 -1.93 4.97
N PHE A 94 -1.66 -1.84 3.76
CA PHE A 94 -2.39 -1.45 2.55
C PHE A 94 -3.50 -2.46 2.26
N VAL A 95 -3.27 -3.73 2.60
CA VAL A 95 -4.27 -4.79 2.49
C VAL A 95 -5.46 -4.50 3.40
N GLU A 96 -5.23 -4.10 4.65
CA GLU A 96 -6.28 -3.81 5.62
C GLU A 96 -7.08 -2.56 5.23
N ILE A 97 -6.38 -1.50 4.78
CA ILE A 97 -7.03 -0.30 4.25
C ILE A 97 -7.89 -0.65 3.03
N SER A 98 -7.40 -1.50 2.14
CA SER A 98 -8.12 -1.90 0.92
C SER A 98 -9.37 -2.73 1.20
N VAL A 99 -9.36 -3.55 2.25
CA VAL A 99 -10.50 -4.41 2.63
C VAL A 99 -11.53 -3.68 3.49
N ILE A 100 -11.08 -2.77 4.36
CA ILE A 100 -11.94 -2.07 5.32
C ILE A 100 -12.31 -0.68 4.80
N LEU A 101 -11.31 0.19 4.60
CA LEU A 101 -11.57 1.63 4.44
C LEU A 101 -11.99 2.01 3.03
N LEU A 102 -11.36 1.45 2.00
CA LEU A 102 -11.66 1.82 0.61
C LEU A 102 -13.10 1.51 0.20
N PRO A 103 -13.71 0.36 0.53
CA PRO A 103 -15.12 0.10 0.21
C PRO A 103 -16.08 1.08 0.87
N LEU A 104 -15.69 1.68 2.00
CA LEU A 104 -16.49 2.66 2.72
C LEU A 104 -16.31 4.08 2.16
N MET A 105 -15.10 4.44 1.75
CA MET A 105 -14.74 5.81 1.34
C MET A 105 -14.89 6.06 -0.16
N VAL A 106 -14.60 5.06 -1.00
CA VAL A 106 -14.53 5.20 -2.46
C VAL A 106 -15.90 5.38 -3.11
N PRO A 107 -16.94 4.57 -2.79
CA PRO A 107 -18.24 4.71 -3.45
C PRO A 107 -18.88 6.09 -3.26
N PRO A 108 -18.90 6.69 -2.04
CA PRO A 108 -19.41 8.05 -1.86
C PRO A 108 -18.67 9.08 -2.70
N LEU A 109 -17.34 8.99 -2.81
CA LEU A 109 -16.54 9.91 -3.63
C LEU A 109 -16.85 9.78 -5.12
N ILE A 110 -17.06 8.55 -5.61
CA ILE A 110 -17.49 8.33 -7.00
C ILE A 110 -18.88 8.92 -7.24
N MET A 111 -19.81 8.75 -6.30
CA MET A 111 -21.16 9.33 -6.39
C MET A 111 -21.15 10.87 -6.41
N MET A 112 -20.15 11.49 -5.79
CA MET A 112 -19.92 12.94 -5.86
C MET A 112 -19.33 13.42 -7.21
N GLY A 113 -19.04 12.49 -8.14
CA GLY A 113 -18.58 12.80 -9.50
C GLY A 113 -17.10 12.57 -9.76
N HIS A 114 -16.36 11.93 -8.84
CA HIS A 114 -14.95 11.61 -9.06
C HIS A 114 -14.78 10.40 -9.97
N ASP A 115 -13.83 10.49 -10.91
CA ASP A 115 -13.49 9.37 -11.79
C ASP A 115 -12.86 8.20 -11.00
N PRO A 116 -13.37 6.97 -11.10
CA PRO A 116 -12.87 5.84 -10.32
C PRO A 116 -11.41 5.49 -10.58
N ILE A 117 -10.94 5.63 -11.82
CA ILE A 117 -9.55 5.30 -12.21
C ILE A 117 -8.60 6.33 -11.61
N TRP A 118 -8.92 7.61 -11.76
CA TRP A 118 -8.16 8.70 -11.16
C TRP A 118 -8.10 8.58 -9.65
N LEU A 119 -9.24 8.28 -9.00
CA LEU A 119 -9.31 8.10 -7.55
C LEU A 119 -8.46 6.91 -7.09
N ALA A 120 -8.53 5.77 -7.78
CA ALA A 120 -7.72 4.59 -7.47
C ALA A 120 -6.22 4.88 -7.59
N VAL A 121 -5.79 5.61 -8.63
CA VAL A 121 -4.39 5.99 -8.82
C VAL A 121 -3.94 6.96 -7.72
N LEU A 122 -4.74 7.97 -7.37
CA LEU A 122 -4.43 8.88 -6.26
C LEU A 122 -4.28 8.14 -4.93
N ILE A 123 -5.23 7.27 -4.60
CA ILE A 123 -5.18 6.45 -3.39
C ILE A 123 -3.94 5.56 -3.38
N ALA A 124 -3.61 4.92 -4.51
CA ALA A 124 -2.43 4.04 -4.60
C ALA A 124 -1.12 4.81 -4.35
N VAL A 125 -0.96 5.99 -4.96
CA VAL A 125 0.22 6.84 -4.74
C VAL A 125 0.26 7.36 -3.30
N ASN A 126 -0.89 7.75 -2.74
CA ASN A 126 -1.00 8.21 -1.36
C ASN A 126 -0.60 7.12 -0.35
N LEU A 127 -1.06 5.88 -0.55
CA LEU A 127 -0.68 4.72 0.27
C LEU A 127 0.81 4.43 0.17
N GLN A 128 1.39 4.42 -1.03
CA GLN A 128 2.84 4.24 -1.18
C GLN A 128 3.64 5.33 -0.45
N THR A 129 3.16 6.58 -0.51
CA THR A 129 3.81 7.72 0.15
C THR A 129 3.75 7.57 1.67
N SER A 130 2.60 7.15 2.22
CA SER A 130 2.45 6.88 3.66
C SER A 130 3.42 5.80 4.14
N PHE A 131 3.60 4.72 3.37
CA PHE A 131 4.50 3.60 3.68
C PHE A 131 6.00 3.97 3.67
N LEU A 132 6.35 5.09 3.01
CA LEU A 132 7.71 5.62 2.92
C LEU A 132 7.95 6.76 3.93
N THR A 133 6.90 7.36 4.50
CA THR A 133 7.02 8.56 5.34
C THR A 133 7.23 8.18 6.82
N PRO A 134 8.26 8.72 7.51
CA PRO A 134 8.40 8.56 8.96
C PRO A 134 7.16 9.12 9.67
N PRO A 135 6.54 8.42 10.65
CA PRO A 135 7.18 7.75 11.80
C PRO A 135 7.12 6.21 11.82
N PHE A 136 6.34 5.59 10.94
CA PHE A 136 6.09 4.14 10.91
C PHE A 136 6.21 3.49 9.52
N GLY A 137 7.04 4.04 8.62
CA GLY A 137 7.25 3.44 7.31
C GLY A 137 7.76 2.00 7.43
N PHE A 138 6.89 1.00 7.25
CA PHE A 138 7.23 -0.43 7.36
C PHE A 138 8.46 -0.77 6.52
N SER A 139 8.52 -0.21 5.32
CA SER A 139 9.66 -0.31 4.40
C SER A 139 10.98 0.16 5.03
N LEU A 140 10.97 1.25 5.80
CA LEU A 140 12.15 1.80 6.49
C LEU A 140 12.58 0.90 7.65
N PHE A 141 11.63 0.30 8.38
CA PHE A 141 11.94 -0.65 9.44
C PHE A 141 12.45 -1.99 8.91
N TYR A 142 11.92 -2.47 7.79
CA TYR A 142 12.48 -3.62 7.09
C TYR A 142 13.90 -3.37 6.60
N LEU A 143 14.16 -2.18 6.04
CA LEU A 143 15.53 -1.78 5.69
C LEU A 143 16.42 -1.71 6.93
N ARG A 144 15.92 -1.16 8.05
CA ARG A 144 16.67 -1.09 9.30
C ARG A 144 16.98 -2.47 9.88
N SER A 145 16.11 -3.47 9.74
CA SER A 145 16.34 -4.83 10.27
C SER A 145 17.37 -5.61 9.46
N ALA A 146 17.51 -5.31 8.16
CA ALA A 146 18.54 -5.88 7.29
C ALA A 146 19.85 -5.07 7.26
N ALA A 147 19.83 -3.80 7.69
CA ALA A 147 20.96 -2.91 7.61
C ALA A 147 22.04 -3.20 8.68
N PRO A 148 23.34 -3.10 8.32
CA PRO A 148 24.45 -3.17 9.25
C PRO A 148 24.34 -2.13 10.39
N PRO A 149 24.94 -2.37 11.57
CA PRO A 149 24.87 -1.45 12.73
C PRO A 149 25.38 -0.04 12.43
N GLU A 150 26.26 0.11 11.44
CA GLU A 150 26.85 1.38 11.02
C GLU A 150 25.82 2.31 10.34
N VAL A 151 24.73 1.75 9.79
CA VAL A 151 23.67 2.51 9.15
C VAL A 151 22.65 2.94 10.19
N THR A 152 22.71 4.22 10.56
CA THR A 152 21.76 4.80 11.53
C THR A 152 20.38 5.03 10.90
N THR A 153 19.32 4.98 11.70
CA THR A 153 17.95 5.29 11.26
C THR A 153 17.85 6.66 10.59
N GLY A 154 18.62 7.64 11.07
CA GLY A 154 18.67 8.98 10.47
C GLY A 154 19.23 9.00 9.05
N MET A 155 20.17 8.11 8.72
CA MET A 155 20.69 7.97 7.35
C MET A 155 19.62 7.38 6.41
N ILE A 156 18.87 6.38 6.89
CA ILE A 156 17.75 5.79 6.14
C ILE A 156 16.68 6.84 5.87
N TYR A 157 16.33 7.65 6.88
CA TYR A 157 15.31 8.70 6.75
C TYR A 157 15.74 9.81 5.78
N ARG A 158 17.01 10.23 5.83
CA ARG A 158 17.56 11.18 4.85
C ARG A 158 17.61 10.61 3.43
N GLY A 159 17.87 9.31 3.30
CA GLY A 159 17.89 8.62 2.01
C GLY A 159 16.51 8.53 1.34
N VAL A 160 15.44 8.33 2.12
CA VAL A 160 14.07 8.25 1.58
C VAL A 160 13.42 9.62 1.36
N ALA A 161 13.85 10.67 2.06
CA ALA A 161 13.32 12.02 1.91
C ALA A 161 13.17 12.52 0.45
N PRO A 162 14.17 12.38 -0.45
CA PRO A 162 14.00 12.76 -1.86
C PRO A 162 12.93 11.93 -2.58
N PHE A 163 12.77 10.66 -2.24
CA PHE A 163 11.72 9.80 -2.82
C PHE A 163 10.33 10.24 -2.36
N ILE A 164 10.15 10.59 -1.08
CA ILE A 164 8.89 11.15 -0.58
C ILE A 164 8.57 12.46 -1.33
N GLY A 165 9.57 13.32 -1.56
CA GLY A 165 9.40 14.53 -2.35
C GLY A 165 8.88 14.26 -3.77
N LEU A 166 9.49 13.29 -4.46
CA LEU A 166 9.03 12.87 -5.80
C LEU A 166 7.61 12.29 -5.77
N GLN A 167 7.26 11.51 -4.74
CA GLN A 167 5.92 10.96 -4.59
C GLN A 167 4.86 12.04 -4.36
N ILE A 168 5.15 13.04 -3.52
CA ILE A 168 4.26 14.19 -3.31
C ILE A 168 4.09 14.97 -4.62
N VAL A 169 5.16 15.20 -5.37
CA VAL A 169 5.09 15.86 -6.68
C VAL A 169 4.22 15.05 -7.64
N ALA A 170 4.42 13.73 -7.72
CA ALA A 170 3.59 12.86 -8.55
C ALA A 170 2.11 12.92 -8.14
N MET A 171 1.82 12.87 -6.84
CA MET A 171 0.46 12.98 -6.30
C MET A 171 -0.19 14.32 -6.67
N VAL A 172 0.53 15.44 -6.52
CA VAL A 172 0.04 16.77 -6.90
C VAL A 172 -0.20 16.86 -8.41
N LEU A 173 0.69 16.31 -9.23
CA LEU A 173 0.51 16.28 -10.68
C LEU A 173 -0.73 15.48 -11.09
N ILE A 174 -0.93 14.31 -10.49
CA ILE A 174 -2.12 13.48 -10.74
C ILE A 174 -3.38 14.21 -10.28
N TRP A 175 -3.31 14.89 -9.12
CA TRP A 175 -4.43 15.68 -8.59
C TRP A 175 -4.84 16.82 -9.53
N MET A 176 -3.87 17.56 -10.07
CA MET A 176 -4.13 18.68 -10.98
C MET A 176 -4.48 18.23 -12.41
N PHE A 177 -3.93 17.09 -12.85
CA PHE A 177 -4.06 16.59 -14.22
C PHE A 177 -4.56 15.14 -14.23
N PRO A 178 -5.89 14.91 -14.08
CA PRO A 178 -6.48 13.57 -14.10
C PRO A 178 -6.19 12.77 -15.37
N THR A 179 -5.91 13.46 -16.47
CA THR A 179 -5.52 12.87 -17.76
C THR A 179 -4.26 12.00 -17.63
N ILE A 180 -3.33 12.31 -16.73
CA ILE A 180 -2.11 11.51 -16.53
C ILE A 180 -2.47 10.10 -16.06
N ALA A 181 -3.44 9.97 -15.15
CA ALA A 181 -3.90 8.68 -14.65
C ALA A 181 -4.79 7.94 -15.65
N THR A 182 -5.58 8.66 -16.44
CA THR A 182 -6.68 8.11 -17.24
C THR A 182 -6.35 7.95 -18.72
N TRP A 183 -5.26 8.53 -19.23
CA TRP A 183 -4.90 8.46 -20.65
C TRP A 183 -4.55 7.05 -21.10
N LEU A 184 -3.70 6.35 -20.35
CA LEU A 184 -3.27 5.01 -20.72
C LEU A 184 -4.43 4.00 -20.69
N PRO A 185 -5.28 3.95 -19.65
CA PRO A 185 -6.48 3.12 -19.66
C PRO A 185 -7.40 3.41 -20.86
N ARG A 186 -7.65 4.69 -21.18
CA ARG A 186 -8.48 5.07 -22.35
C ARG A 186 -7.87 4.70 -23.71
N ALA A 187 -6.56 4.50 -23.78
CA ALA A 187 -5.89 4.12 -25.02
C ALA A 187 -5.89 2.59 -25.25
N ILE A 188 -6.00 1.81 -24.17
CA ILE A 188 -5.92 0.34 -24.19
C ILE A 188 -7.30 -0.32 -24.12
N PHE A 189 -8.24 0.30 -23.40
CA PHE A 189 -9.61 -0.18 -23.19
C PHE A 189 -10.62 0.79 -23.78
#